data_AF-A0A318QDX8-F1
#
_entry.id   AF-A0A318QDX8-F1
#
_cell.length_a   1.000
_cell.length_b   1.000
_cell.length_c   1.000
_cell.angle_alpha   90.00
_cell.angle_beta   90.00
_cell.angle_gamma   90.00
#
_symmetry.space_group_name_H-M   'P 1'
#
loop_
_entity.id
_entity.type
_entity.pdbx_description
1 polymer ?
#
loop_
_entity_poly.entity_id
_entity_poly.type
_entity_poly.pdbx_seq_one_letter_code
_entity_poly.pdbx_strand_id
1 'polypeptide(L)'
;MMLRSSILPAMGLGCAIAVAAIAPAQARSVHVSGQFATEHGATTTPSGGVMAWLNPKTNLVTYTIKWTGLSGKVTAIHFHGPAAPGQEADVLAPVEGPYVSPLRGSVLLSSEQAHALMAGQVYVNLHTDAYPNGEARAQLSAQSR
;
A
#
# COMPACT_ATOMS: atom_id res chain seq x y z
N MET A 1 79.30 7.63 41.15
CA MET A 1 78.42 8.36 42.09
C MET A 1 77.05 8.51 41.42
N MET A 2 76.04 7.85 41.99
CA MET A 2 74.60 8.01 41.75
C MET A 2 73.98 7.47 40.44
N LEU A 3 73.35 6.29 40.61
CA LEU A 3 72.30 5.69 39.78
C LEU A 3 71.10 6.64 39.60
N ARG A 4 70.43 6.56 38.45
CA ARG A 4 68.96 6.60 38.34
C ARG A 4 68.45 5.74 37.19
N SER A 5 67.81 4.63 37.55
CA SER A 5 67.01 3.76 36.68
C SER A 5 65.67 4.41 36.35
N SER A 6 65.20 4.32 35.10
CA SER A 6 63.80 4.63 34.75
C SER A 6 63.30 3.77 33.56
N ILE A 7 62.70 2.65 33.95
CA ILE A 7 61.46 2.00 33.46
C ILE A 7 60.88 2.50 32.12
N LEU A 8 60.78 1.58 31.14
CA LEU A 8 59.89 1.69 29.96
C LEU A 8 58.42 1.51 30.36
N PRO A 9 57.49 2.19 29.69
CA PRO A 9 56.17 1.62 29.44
C PRO A 9 55.99 1.36 27.94
N ALA A 10 55.84 0.09 27.60
CA ALA A 10 55.10 -0.30 26.40
C ALA A 10 53.62 0.05 26.61
N MET A 11 53.02 0.84 25.72
CA MET A 11 51.56 0.98 25.64
C MET A 11 51.12 0.78 24.20
N GLY A 12 50.20 -0.17 24.05
CA GLY A 12 49.81 -0.81 22.81
C GLY A 12 49.01 0.05 21.86
N LEU A 13 49.10 -0.34 20.59
CA LEU A 13 48.29 0.12 19.48
C LEU A 13 46.84 -0.36 19.69
N GLY A 14 46.02 0.45 20.35
CA GLY A 14 44.58 0.24 20.46
C GLY A 14 43.89 0.59 19.15
N CYS A 15 43.76 -0.38 18.24
CA CYS A 15 42.91 -0.25 17.06
C CYS A 15 41.44 -0.27 17.53
N ALA A 16 40.83 0.90 17.68
CA ALA A 16 39.41 1.00 17.96
C ALA A 16 38.64 0.56 16.70
N ILE A 17 38.18 -0.69 16.68
CA ILE A 17 37.23 -1.16 15.68
C ILE A 17 35.90 -0.48 16.00
N ALA A 18 35.61 0.61 15.28
CA ALA A 18 34.28 1.19 15.28
C ALA A 18 33.32 0.19 14.61
N VAL A 19 32.59 -0.58 15.41
CA VAL A 19 31.45 -1.36 14.91
C VAL A 19 30.35 -0.37 14.56
N ALA A 20 30.26 0.01 13.30
CA ALA A 20 29.12 0.76 12.79
C ALA A 20 27.87 -0.12 12.92
N ALA A 21 26.99 0.20 13.85
CA ALA A 21 25.68 -0.43 13.97
C ALA A 21 24.89 -0.11 12.69
N ILE A 22 24.77 -1.10 11.81
CA ILE A 22 23.91 -1.01 10.62
C ILE A 22 22.47 -1.13 11.12
N ALA A 23 21.80 -0.01 11.40
CA ALA A 23 20.37 -0.03 11.69
C ALA A 23 19.63 -0.57 10.46
N PRO A 24 18.71 -1.54 10.61
CA PRO A 24 17.97 -2.05 9.47
C PRO A 24 17.17 -0.92 8.84
N ALA A 25 17.31 -0.73 7.53
CA ALA A 25 16.44 0.16 6.78
C ALA A 25 14.98 -0.30 6.99
N GLN A 26 14.20 0.52 7.70
CA GLN A 26 12.77 0.36 7.79
C GLN A 26 12.23 0.62 6.37
N ALA A 27 11.74 -0.42 5.69
CA ALA A 27 11.09 -0.23 4.40
C ALA A 27 9.85 0.64 4.65
N ARG A 28 9.89 1.88 4.19
CA ARG A 28 8.79 2.82 4.40
C ARG A 28 7.59 2.33 3.59
N SER A 29 6.42 2.27 4.21
CA SER A 29 5.19 1.89 3.52
C SER A 29 5.00 2.72 2.25
N VAL A 30 4.52 2.07 1.19
CA VAL A 30 4.22 2.72 -0.08
C VAL A 30 2.79 3.24 -0.01
N HIS A 31 2.62 4.56 -0.18
CA HIS A 31 1.30 5.17 -0.26
C HIS A 31 0.76 4.98 -1.67
N VAL A 32 -0.48 4.49 -1.76
CA VAL A 32 -1.18 4.19 -2.99
C VAL A 32 -2.58 4.79 -2.91
N SER A 33 -3.06 5.39 -3.98
CA SER A 33 -4.42 5.96 -3.99
C SER A 33 -5.05 5.98 -5.37
N GLY A 34 -6.37 6.13 -5.40
CA GLY A 34 -7.17 6.31 -6.62
C GLY A 34 -8.48 7.03 -6.32
N GLN A 35 -8.98 7.83 -7.25
CA GLN A 35 -10.31 8.46 -7.15
C GLN A 35 -11.34 7.63 -7.90
N PHE A 36 -12.57 7.62 -7.41
CA PHE A 36 -13.66 6.94 -8.11
C PHE A 36 -14.09 7.70 -9.37
N ALA A 37 -14.25 6.97 -10.46
CA ALA A 37 -14.92 7.37 -11.68
C ALA A 37 -15.97 6.30 -12.04
N THR A 38 -17.01 6.69 -12.79
CA THR A 38 -18.00 5.73 -13.30
C THR A 38 -17.35 4.70 -14.23
N GLU A 39 -17.86 3.47 -14.21
CA GLU A 39 -17.52 2.45 -15.20
C GLU A 39 -18.78 1.75 -15.72
N HIS A 40 -18.61 0.84 -16.69
CA HIS A 40 -19.71 0.05 -17.28
C HIS A 40 -20.94 0.85 -17.74
N GLY A 41 -20.73 2.11 -18.15
CA GLY A 41 -21.80 2.99 -18.63
C GLY A 41 -22.72 3.53 -17.53
N ALA A 42 -22.30 3.48 -16.26
CA ALA A 42 -23.02 4.17 -15.20
C ALA A 42 -23.12 5.67 -15.48
N THR A 43 -24.31 6.24 -15.23
CA THR A 43 -24.60 7.66 -15.46
C THR A 43 -24.54 8.50 -14.18
N THR A 44 -24.11 7.88 -13.08
CA THR A 44 -23.94 8.53 -11.79
C THR A 44 -22.68 9.40 -11.76
N THR A 45 -22.43 10.08 -10.65
CA THR A 45 -21.23 10.91 -10.49
C THR A 45 -20.60 10.56 -9.14
N PRO A 46 -19.93 9.39 -9.06
CA PRO A 46 -19.31 8.96 -7.83
C PRO A 46 -18.23 9.95 -7.42
N SER A 47 -18.09 10.17 -6.12
CA SER A 47 -17.05 10.99 -5.54
C SER A 47 -16.39 10.26 -4.37
N GLY A 48 -15.16 10.64 -4.03
CA GLY A 48 -14.31 9.94 -3.09
C GLY A 48 -13.31 9.02 -3.79
N GLY A 49 -12.72 8.11 -3.04
CA GLY A 49 -11.66 7.25 -3.55
C GLY A 49 -11.11 6.31 -2.49
N VAL A 50 -9.97 5.73 -2.84
CA VAL A 50 -9.21 4.81 -2.01
C VAL A 50 -7.89 5.45 -1.63
N MET A 51 -7.57 5.39 -0.35
CA MET A 51 -6.23 5.67 0.18
C MET A 51 -5.72 4.39 0.84
N ALA A 52 -4.52 3.96 0.49
CA ALA A 52 -3.96 2.71 0.96
C ALA A 52 -2.45 2.81 1.24
N TRP A 53 -1.97 1.97 2.14
CA TRP A 53 -0.56 1.82 2.46
C TRP A 53 -0.16 0.36 2.36
N LEU A 54 0.74 0.06 1.43
CA LEU A 54 1.36 -1.24 1.27
C LEU A 54 2.60 -1.32 2.16
N ASN A 55 2.68 -2.35 3.00
CA ASN A 55 3.91 -2.75 3.66
C ASN A 55 4.67 -3.73 2.73
N PRO A 56 5.77 -3.32 2.09
CA PRO A 56 6.46 -4.14 1.09
C PRO A 56 7.20 -5.35 1.68
N LYS A 57 7.30 -5.46 3.02
CA LYS A 57 7.88 -6.65 3.67
C LYS A 57 6.86 -7.77 3.90
N THR A 58 5.60 -7.40 4.04
CA THR A 58 4.51 -8.34 4.43
C THR A 58 3.43 -8.44 3.37
N ASN A 59 3.45 -7.57 2.36
CA ASN A 59 2.39 -7.39 1.35
C ASN A 59 1.01 -7.06 1.94
N LEU A 60 0.95 -6.68 3.22
CA LEU A 60 -0.28 -6.20 3.84
C LEU A 60 -0.58 -4.79 3.34
N VAL A 61 -1.78 -4.61 2.79
CA VAL A 61 -2.33 -3.32 2.38
C VAL A 61 -3.38 -2.90 3.39
N THR A 62 -3.17 -1.79 4.08
CA THR A 62 -4.20 -1.15 4.92
C THR A 62 -4.85 -0.02 4.13
N TYR A 63 -6.17 0.09 4.15
CA TYR A 63 -6.88 1.04 3.29
C TYR A 63 -8.03 1.78 4.00
N THR A 64 -8.40 2.92 3.42
CA THR A 64 -9.65 3.63 3.65
C THR A 64 -10.31 3.88 2.29
N ILE A 65 -11.58 3.49 2.17
CA ILE A 65 -12.42 3.67 0.98
C ILE A 65 -13.53 4.65 1.35
N LYS A 66 -13.66 5.73 0.58
CA LYS A 66 -14.72 6.73 0.73
C LYS A 66 -15.50 6.85 -0.56
N TRP A 67 -16.81 6.90 -0.47
CA TRP A 67 -17.66 7.07 -1.64
C TRP A 67 -18.95 7.79 -1.31
N THR A 68 -19.46 8.52 -2.30
CA THR A 68 -20.81 9.10 -2.36
C THR A 68 -21.26 9.13 -3.82
N GLY A 69 -22.53 9.43 -4.08
CA GLY A 69 -23.00 9.69 -5.44
C GLY A 69 -23.18 8.44 -6.31
N LEU A 70 -23.38 7.28 -5.68
CA LEU A 70 -23.78 6.04 -6.34
C LEU A 70 -25.31 5.96 -6.48
N SER A 71 -25.77 5.07 -7.36
CA SER A 71 -27.17 4.84 -7.65
C SER A 71 -27.96 4.22 -6.48
N GLY A 72 -27.25 3.56 -5.56
CA GLY A 72 -27.86 2.87 -4.44
C GLY A 72 -26.85 2.41 -3.38
N LYS A 73 -27.30 1.48 -2.54
CA LYS A 73 -26.43 0.85 -1.53
C LYS A 73 -25.37 0.01 -2.22
N VAL A 74 -24.15 0.04 -1.66
CA VAL A 74 -23.07 -0.84 -2.11
C VAL A 74 -23.37 -2.26 -1.66
N THR A 75 -23.29 -3.20 -2.60
CA THR A 75 -23.58 -4.63 -2.39
C THR A 75 -22.34 -5.49 -2.41
N ALA A 76 -21.25 -5.02 -3.03
CA ALA A 76 -19.94 -5.64 -2.99
C ALA A 76 -18.85 -4.61 -3.28
N ILE A 77 -17.64 -4.92 -2.83
CA ILE A 77 -16.42 -4.17 -3.15
C ILE A 77 -15.29 -5.17 -3.39
N HIS A 78 -14.55 -5.00 -4.47
CA HIS A 78 -13.46 -5.89 -4.85
C HIS A 78 -12.20 -5.13 -5.23
N PHE A 79 -11.04 -5.69 -4.89
CA PHE A 79 -9.79 -5.40 -5.59
C PHE A 79 -9.72 -6.29 -6.83
N HIS A 80 -9.37 -5.69 -7.96
CA HIS A 80 -9.16 -6.35 -9.25
C HIS A 80 -7.77 -6.06 -9.80
N GLY A 81 -7.26 -6.94 -10.66
CA GLY A 81 -5.99 -6.78 -11.33
C GLY A 81 -5.33 -8.12 -11.67
N PRO A 82 -4.16 -8.11 -12.31
CA PRO A 82 -3.50 -6.94 -12.89
C PRO A 82 -4.21 -6.45 -14.17
N ALA A 83 -4.49 -5.15 -14.26
CA ALA A 83 -5.04 -4.49 -15.43
C ALA A 83 -4.53 -3.05 -15.57
N ALA A 84 -4.21 -2.66 -16.81
CA ALA A 84 -3.97 -1.25 -17.13
C ALA A 84 -5.25 -0.41 -16.95
N PRO A 85 -5.14 0.92 -16.79
CA PRO A 85 -6.31 1.80 -16.74
C PRO A 85 -7.24 1.56 -17.95
N GLY A 86 -8.53 1.37 -17.67
CA GLY A 86 -9.55 1.11 -18.69
C GLY A 86 -9.64 -0.34 -19.18
N GLN A 87 -8.86 -1.27 -18.63
CA GLN A 87 -8.99 -2.71 -18.88
C GLN A 87 -9.66 -3.43 -17.71
N GLU A 88 -10.35 -4.52 -17.99
CA GLU A 88 -10.92 -5.41 -16.97
C GLU A 88 -9.90 -6.46 -16.51
N ALA A 89 -10.05 -6.92 -15.27
CA ALA A 89 -9.32 -8.06 -14.73
C ALA A 89 -10.19 -8.86 -13.74
N ASP A 90 -9.74 -10.08 -13.45
CA ASP A 90 -10.34 -10.92 -12.41
C ASP A 90 -10.23 -10.29 -11.02
N VAL A 91 -11.05 -10.79 -10.09
CA VAL A 91 -11.02 -10.41 -8.68
C VAL A 91 -9.73 -10.93 -8.03
N LEU A 92 -8.98 -10.02 -7.43
CA LEU A 92 -7.84 -10.35 -6.58
C LEU A 92 -8.26 -10.69 -5.16
N ALA A 93 -9.14 -9.86 -4.59
CA ALA A 93 -9.61 -10.02 -3.22
C ALA A 93 -10.94 -9.28 -2.97
N PRO A 94 -11.84 -9.85 -2.16
CA PRO A 94 -12.99 -9.12 -1.66
C PRO A 94 -12.58 -8.10 -0.59
N VAL A 95 -13.39 -7.06 -0.46
CA VAL A 95 -13.41 -6.19 0.72
C VAL A 95 -14.59 -6.63 1.58
N GLU A 96 -14.28 -6.91 2.85
CA GLU A 96 -15.28 -7.33 3.82
C GLU A 96 -16.17 -6.16 4.24
N GLY A 97 -17.46 -6.46 4.41
CA GLY A 97 -18.43 -5.52 4.95
C GLY A 97 -18.28 -5.32 6.46
N PRO A 98 -19.12 -4.45 7.06
CA PRO A 98 -20.28 -3.79 6.46
C PRO A 98 -19.89 -2.66 5.49
N TYR A 99 -20.64 -2.53 4.39
CA TYR A 99 -20.40 -1.53 3.34
C TYR A 99 -20.93 -0.15 3.72
N VAL A 100 -20.26 0.49 4.68
CA VAL A 100 -20.57 1.85 5.16
C VAL A 100 -19.37 2.76 4.91
N SER A 101 -19.61 3.92 4.31
CA SER A 101 -18.56 4.90 4.03
C SER A 101 -18.35 5.87 5.20
N PRO A 102 -17.12 6.14 5.67
CA PRO A 102 -15.84 5.56 5.21
C PRO A 102 -15.65 4.11 5.67
N LEU A 103 -15.21 3.24 4.76
CA LEU A 103 -14.85 1.85 5.07
C LEU A 103 -13.35 1.74 5.28
N ARG A 104 -12.92 1.07 6.34
CA ARG A 104 -11.51 0.78 6.62
C ARG A 104 -11.29 -0.72 6.74
N GLY A 105 -10.12 -1.17 6.30
CA GLY A 105 -9.76 -2.58 6.39
C GLY A 105 -8.34 -2.83 5.96
N SER A 106 -8.03 -4.10 5.80
CA SER A 106 -6.76 -4.55 5.25
C SER A 106 -6.95 -5.77 4.39
N VAL A 107 -6.06 -5.95 3.41
CA VAL A 107 -5.99 -7.13 2.56
C VAL A 107 -4.54 -7.57 2.48
N LEU A 108 -4.31 -8.88 2.58
CA LEU A 108 -3.01 -9.48 2.34
C LEU A 108 -2.94 -9.85 0.85
N LEU A 109 -1.95 -9.30 0.15
CA LEU A 109 -1.71 -9.60 -1.25
C LEU A 109 -0.56 -10.60 -1.42
N SER A 110 -0.56 -11.35 -2.51
CA SER A 110 0.65 -12.05 -2.96
C SER A 110 1.74 -11.05 -3.34
N SER A 111 2.98 -11.53 -3.48
CA SER A 111 4.09 -10.68 -3.93
C SER A 111 3.86 -10.11 -5.33
N GLU A 112 3.28 -10.91 -6.23
CA GLU A 112 2.94 -10.53 -7.60
C GLU A 112 1.82 -9.47 -7.61
N GLN A 113 0.79 -9.66 -6.79
CA GLN A 113 -0.31 -8.70 -6.63
C GLN A 113 0.16 -7.38 -6.02
N ALA A 114 1.06 -7.42 -5.03
CA ALA A 114 1.67 -6.23 -4.44
C ALA A 114 2.54 -5.48 -5.47
N HIS A 115 3.26 -6.19 -6.33
CA HIS A 115 3.99 -5.59 -7.44
C HIS A 115 3.03 -4.91 -8.42
N ALA A 116 1.96 -5.59 -8.83
CA ALA A 116 0.93 -5.03 -9.70
C ALA A 116 0.30 -3.76 -9.10
N LEU A 117 0.03 -3.75 -7.80
CA LEU A 117 -0.48 -2.58 -7.09
C LEU A 117 0.48 -1.39 -7.19
N MET A 118 1.78 -1.62 -6.96
CA MET A 118 2.80 -0.56 -7.10
C MET A 118 2.98 -0.10 -8.55
N ALA A 119 2.78 -0.99 -9.51
CA ALA A 119 2.82 -0.69 -10.94
C ALA A 119 1.56 0.02 -11.45
N GLY A 120 0.58 0.28 -10.57
CA GLY A 120 -0.66 0.97 -10.93
C GLY A 120 -1.66 0.10 -11.68
N GLN A 121 -1.55 -1.22 -11.55
CA GLN A 121 -2.34 -2.22 -12.28
C GLN A 121 -3.46 -2.84 -11.44
N VAL A 122 -3.77 -2.26 -10.29
CA VAL A 122 -4.85 -2.73 -9.40
C VAL A 122 -5.89 -1.63 -9.30
N TYR A 123 -7.16 -2.01 -9.30
CA TYR A 123 -8.26 -1.09 -9.08
C TYR A 123 -9.26 -1.64 -8.05
N VAL A 124 -10.03 -0.74 -7.45
CA VAL A 124 -11.15 -1.09 -6.58
C VAL A 124 -12.45 -0.76 -7.29
N ASN A 125 -13.36 -1.74 -7.36
CA ASN A 125 -14.72 -1.56 -7.84
C ASN A 125 -15.72 -1.51 -6.69
N LEU A 126 -16.73 -0.65 -6.84
CA LEU A 126 -17.94 -0.65 -6.02
C LEU A 126 -19.11 -1.16 -6.85
N HIS A 127 -19.85 -2.11 -6.31
CA HIS A 127 -21.03 -2.70 -6.96
C HIS A 127 -22.30 -2.22 -6.25
N THR A 128 -23.37 -2.04 -7.02
CA THR A 128 -24.72 -1.76 -6.52
C THR A 128 -25.72 -2.66 -7.23
N ASP A 129 -26.98 -2.69 -6.78
CA ASP A 129 -28.03 -3.46 -7.45
C ASP A 129 -28.26 -3.02 -8.91
N ALA A 130 -28.11 -1.71 -9.20
CA ALA A 130 -28.29 -1.19 -10.57
C ALA A 130 -27.09 -1.48 -11.48
N TYR A 131 -25.89 -1.67 -10.89
CA TYR A 131 -24.65 -1.93 -11.61
C TYR A 131 -23.89 -3.09 -10.95
N PRO A 132 -24.38 -4.34 -11.08
CA PRO A 132 -23.83 -5.49 -10.39
C PRO A 132 -22.43 -5.87 -10.90
N ASN A 133 -22.07 -5.47 -12.12
CA ASN A 133 -20.74 -5.69 -12.68
C ASN A 133 -19.72 -4.60 -12.29
N GLY A 134 -20.14 -3.58 -11.54
CA GLY A 134 -19.31 -2.46 -11.11
C GLY A 134 -19.91 -1.13 -11.56
N GLU A 135 -20.17 -0.25 -10.59
CA GLU A 135 -20.66 1.11 -10.83
C GLU A 135 -19.52 2.13 -10.89
N ALA A 136 -18.54 1.97 -10.01
CA ALA A 136 -17.47 2.93 -9.82
C ALA A 136 -16.11 2.24 -9.62
N ARG A 137 -15.12 2.74 -10.35
CA ARG A 137 -13.72 2.29 -10.33
C ARG A 137 -12.82 3.34 -9.74
N ALA A 138 -11.96 2.93 -8.82
CA ALA A 138 -10.77 3.67 -8.43
C ALA A 138 -9.51 2.90 -8.88
N GLN A 139 -8.87 3.36 -9.96
CA GLN A 139 -7.56 2.85 -10.35
C GLN A 139 -6.52 3.31 -9.32
N LEU A 140 -5.78 2.38 -8.75
CA LEU A 140 -4.80 2.66 -7.71
C LEU A 140 -3.43 2.87 -8.33
N SER A 141 -2.71 3.90 -7.89
CA SER A 141 -1.31 4.13 -8.28
C SER A 141 -0.47 4.58 -7.10
N ALA A 142 0.80 4.17 -7.10
CA ALA A 142 1.76 4.62 -6.11
C ALA A 142 1.93 6.15 -6.20
N GLN A 143 1.84 6.81 -5.05
CA GLN A 143 1.97 8.26 -4.97
C GLN A 143 3.43 8.62 -4.77
N SER A 144 3.97 9.50 -5.62
CA SER A 144 5.26 10.14 -5.36
C SER A 144 5.13 11.00 -4.10
N ARG A 145 6.18 10.98 -3.27
CA ARG A 145 6.26 11.89 -2.11
C ARG A 145 6.50 13.32 -2.52
#